data_AF-A0A6B3DZS0-F1
#
_entry.id   AF-A0A6B3DZS0-F1
#
_cell.length_a   1.000
_cell.length_b   1.000
_cell.length_c   1.000
_cell.angle_alpha   90.00
_cell.angle_beta   90.00
_cell.angle_gamma   90.00
#
_symmetry.space_group_name_H-M   'P 1'
#
loop_
_entity.id
_entity.type
_entity.pdbx_description
1 polymer ?
#
loop_
_entity_poly.entity_id
_entity_poly.type
_entity_poly.pdbx_seq_one_letter_code
_entity_poly.pdbx_strand_id
1 'polypeptide(L)'
;MNASEEPAAVDLRPLSARSVVLSLLLGTHPPELPVRGLLRAVEPLGIGGSTLRAALSRMVAAGDLRRADGVYRLSDRLLERQRRQDAAVHPQTRDWTGAWEMAVVTATGRGPAERAALRTRLTALRLAELREGVWLRPAN
;
A
#
# COMPACT_ATOMS: atom_id res chain seq x y z
N MET A 1 -7.47 49.14 -6.34
CA MET A 1 -6.14 48.52 -6.17
C MET A 1 -6.37 47.24 -5.37
N ASN A 2 -6.64 46.13 -6.06
CA ASN A 2 -6.95 44.86 -5.40
C ASN A 2 -5.62 44.21 -4.99
N ALA A 3 -5.39 44.14 -3.67
CA ALA A 3 -4.33 43.32 -3.11
C ALA A 3 -4.59 41.87 -3.53
N SER A 4 -3.61 41.27 -4.21
CA SER A 4 -3.64 39.84 -4.50
C SER A 4 -3.42 39.13 -3.17
N GLU A 5 -4.42 38.39 -2.69
CA GLU A 5 -4.27 37.50 -1.54
C GLU A 5 -3.21 36.45 -1.90
N GLU A 6 -2.06 36.48 -1.22
CA GLU A 6 -1.12 35.37 -1.27
C GLU A 6 -1.84 34.13 -0.73
N PRO A 7 -1.80 32.98 -1.44
CA PRO A 7 -2.46 31.78 -0.96
C PRO A 7 -1.85 31.40 0.38
N ALA A 8 -2.71 31.29 1.41
CA ALA A 8 -2.31 30.90 2.76
C ALA A 8 -1.42 29.65 2.68
N ALA A 9 -0.16 29.80 3.06
CA ALA A 9 0.81 28.72 3.04
C ALA A 9 0.31 27.61 3.98
N VAL A 10 -0.17 26.52 3.40
CA VAL A 10 -0.59 25.33 4.15
C VAL A 10 0.68 24.70 4.74
N ASP A 11 0.79 24.67 6.07
CA ASP A 11 1.90 24.01 6.77
C ASP A 11 1.78 22.48 6.62
N LEU A 12 2.23 21.99 5.47
CA LEU A 12 2.27 20.56 5.16
C LEU A 12 3.59 19.98 5.62
N ARG A 13 3.52 18.83 6.30
CA ARG A 13 4.70 18.07 6.70
C ARG A 13 5.57 17.79 5.47
N PRO A 14 6.89 18.09 5.52
CA PRO A 14 7.78 17.84 4.39
C PRO A 14 7.75 16.38 3.95
N LEU A 15 7.67 16.15 2.64
CA LEU A 15 7.68 14.81 2.07
C LEU A 15 9.06 14.16 2.24
N SER A 16 9.09 12.94 2.75
CA SER A 16 10.33 12.19 2.85
C SER A 16 10.79 11.69 1.47
N ALA A 17 12.10 11.60 1.25
CA ALA A 17 12.64 11.03 0.01
C ALA A 17 12.11 9.60 -0.27
N ARG A 18 11.90 8.80 0.78
CA ARG A 18 11.33 7.45 0.66
C ARG A 18 9.90 7.50 0.10
N SER A 19 9.02 8.29 0.73
CA SER A 19 7.61 8.36 0.32
C SER A 19 7.47 8.88 -1.10
N VAL A 20 8.26 9.90 -1.47
CA VAL A 20 8.28 10.42 -2.84
C VAL A 20 8.69 9.35 -3.84
N VAL A 21 9.80 8.64 -3.60
CA VAL A 21 10.27 7.58 -4.51
C VAL A 21 9.22 6.47 -4.65
N LEU A 22 8.61 6.03 -3.55
CA LEU A 22 7.55 5.02 -3.60
C LEU A 22 6.38 5.53 -4.44
N SER A 23 5.87 6.73 -4.18
CA SER A 23 4.76 7.30 -4.96
C SER A 23 5.08 7.45 -6.44
N LEU A 24 6.30 7.89 -6.80
CA LEU A 24 6.73 8.00 -8.20
C LEU A 24 6.76 6.63 -8.91
N LEU A 25 7.32 5.62 -8.24
CA LEU A 25 7.40 4.27 -8.81
C LEU A 25 6.02 3.60 -8.88
N LEU A 26 5.10 3.93 -7.96
CA LEU A 26 3.71 3.46 -8.00
C LEU A 26 2.92 4.08 -9.16
N GLY A 27 3.19 5.35 -9.49
CA GLY A 27 2.55 6.06 -10.61
C GLY A 27 3.17 5.78 -11.99
N THR A 28 4.19 4.93 -12.08
CA THR A 28 4.86 4.60 -13.35
C THR A 28 4.55 3.16 -13.78
N HIS A 29 4.36 2.96 -15.09
CA HIS A 29 4.11 1.66 -15.69
C HIS A 29 5.11 1.39 -16.82
N PRO A 30 6.04 0.42 -16.67
CA PRO A 30 6.30 -0.39 -15.46
C PRO A 30 6.82 0.43 -14.26
N PRO A 31 6.73 -0.09 -13.01
CA PRO A 31 7.10 0.63 -11.78
C PRO A 31 8.61 0.71 -11.56
N GLU A 32 9.30 1.31 -12.52
CA GLU A 32 10.74 1.44 -12.56
C GLU A 32 11.19 2.78 -13.15
N LEU A 33 12.26 3.34 -12.59
CA LEU A 33 12.85 4.59 -13.08
C LEU A 33 14.38 4.56 -12.96
N PRO A 34 15.10 5.10 -13.96
CA PRO A 34 16.53 5.32 -13.84
C PRO A 34 16.82 6.39 -12.78
N VAL A 35 17.98 6.29 -12.11
CA VAL A 35 18.38 7.25 -11.06
C VAL A 35 18.31 8.71 -11.50
N ARG A 36 18.63 8.99 -12.76
CA ARG A 36 18.54 10.34 -13.36
C ARG A 36 17.10 10.86 -13.42
N GLY A 37 16.14 9.97 -13.68
CA GLY A 37 14.72 10.30 -13.70
C GLY A 37 14.21 10.61 -12.29
N LEU A 38 14.62 9.79 -11.31
CA LEU A 38 14.30 10.03 -9.90
C LEU A 38 14.90 11.37 -9.42
N LEU A 39 16.15 11.67 -9.75
CA LEU A 39 16.78 12.95 -9.38
C LEU A 39 16.01 14.15 -9.91
N ARG A 40 15.60 14.13 -11.19
CA ARG A 40 14.79 15.20 -11.80
C ARG A 40 13.41 15.31 -11.16
N ALA A 41 12.78 14.19 -10.82
CA ALA A 41 11.43 14.19 -10.27
C ALA A 41 11.37 14.70 -8.81
N VAL A 42 12.43 14.51 -8.02
CA VAL A 42 12.45 14.94 -6.61
C VAL A 42 12.99 16.35 -6.38
N GLU A 43 13.66 16.95 -7.38
CA GLU A 43 14.21 18.30 -7.29
C GLU A 43 13.13 19.36 -6.97
N PRO A 44 11.96 19.39 -7.64
CA PRO A 44 10.90 20.36 -7.31
C PRO A 44 10.33 20.19 -5.89
N LEU A 45 10.59 19.05 -5.25
CA LEU A 45 10.15 18.72 -3.90
C LEU A 45 11.21 19.06 -2.84
N GLY A 46 12.30 19.73 -3.23
CA GLY A 46 13.37 20.15 -2.31
C GLY A 46 14.27 19.00 -1.83
N ILE A 47 14.24 17.84 -2.48
CA ILE A 47 15.06 16.68 -2.07
C ILE A 47 16.40 16.72 -2.82
N GLY A 48 17.47 16.98 -2.08
CA GLY A 48 18.83 16.98 -2.63
C GLY A 48 19.30 15.61 -3.11
N GLY A 49 20.19 15.59 -4.11
CA GLY A 49 20.66 14.35 -4.74
C GLY A 49 21.47 13.43 -3.82
N SER A 50 22.14 13.95 -2.78
CA SER A 50 22.78 13.14 -1.73
C SER A 50 21.74 12.44 -0.86
N THR A 51 20.71 13.17 -0.43
CA THR A 51 19.57 12.65 0.34
C THR A 51 18.83 11.56 -0.43
N LEU A 52 18.55 11.77 -1.72
CA LEU A 52 17.92 10.77 -2.56
C LEU A 52 18.78 9.50 -2.65
N ARG A 53 20.08 9.62 -2.96
CA ARG A 53 20.97 8.46 -3.09
C ARG A 53 21.07 7.67 -1.78
N ALA A 54 21.16 8.36 -0.65
CA ALA A 54 21.16 7.72 0.66
C ALA A 54 19.83 6.99 0.95
N ALA A 55 18.69 7.60 0.60
CA ALA A 55 17.38 6.97 0.74
C ALA A 55 17.24 5.72 -0.15
N LEU A 56 17.64 5.80 -1.42
CA LEU A 56 17.62 4.68 -2.36
C LEU A 56 18.47 3.50 -1.86
N SER A 57 19.68 3.78 -1.35
CA SER A 57 20.55 2.75 -0.76
C SER A 57 19.87 2.05 0.42
N ARG A 58 19.28 2.81 1.35
CA ARG A 58 18.53 2.25 2.49
C ARG A 58 17.32 1.44 2.05
N MET A 59 16.59 1.89 1.03
CA MET A 59 15.41 1.20 0.51
C MET A 59 15.77 -0.12 -0.19
N VAL A 60 16.90 -0.17 -0.89
CA VAL A 60 17.43 -1.42 -1.45
C VAL A 60 17.84 -2.38 -0.33
N ALA A 61 18.57 -1.89 0.69
CA ALA A 61 18.97 -2.69 1.83
C ALA A 61 17.77 -3.24 2.63
N ALA A 62 16.68 -2.48 2.71
CA ALA A 62 15.43 -2.90 3.35
C ALA A 62 14.55 -3.83 2.47
N GLY A 63 14.95 -4.08 1.22
CA GLY A 63 14.20 -4.91 0.28
C GLY A 63 12.93 -4.26 -0.29
N ASP A 64 12.81 -2.93 -0.21
CA ASP A 64 11.71 -2.18 -0.82
C ASP A 64 11.92 -1.99 -2.32
N LEU A 65 13.19 -1.83 -2.72
CA LEU A 65 13.59 -1.63 -4.11
C LEU A 65 14.58 -2.70 -4.56
N ARG A 66 14.55 -3.00 -5.86
CA ARG A 66 15.64 -3.67 -6.56
C ARG A 66 16.35 -2.68 -7.46
N ARG A 67 17.67 -2.85 -7.62
CA ARG A 67 18.50 -2.05 -8.50
C ARG A 67 19.15 -2.94 -9.55
N ALA A 68 19.00 -2.59 -10.82
CA ALA A 68 19.68 -3.21 -11.95
C ALA A 68 20.08 -2.10 -12.95
N ASP A 69 21.34 -2.07 -13.40
CA ASP A 69 21.82 -1.13 -14.42
C ASP A 69 21.49 0.35 -14.17
N GLY A 70 21.47 0.77 -12.90
CA GLY A 70 21.11 2.14 -12.51
C GLY A 70 19.62 2.48 -12.56
N VAL A 71 18.77 1.49 -12.86
CA VAL A 71 17.32 1.52 -12.75
C VAL A 71 16.89 0.99 -11.38
N TYR A 72 15.96 1.69 -10.74
CA TYR A 72 15.34 1.26 -9.50
C TYR A 72 13.90 0.84 -9.77
N ARG A 73 13.52 -0.33 -9.27
CA ARG A 73 12.17 -0.92 -9.40
C ARG A 73 11.64 -1.27 -8.01
N LEU A 74 10.32 -1.17 -7.81
CA LEU A 74 9.68 -1.71 -6.62
C LEU A 74 9.91 -3.23 -6.50
N SER A 75 10.09 -3.73 -5.28
CA SER A 75 10.16 -5.17 -5.06
C SER A 75 8.79 -5.83 -5.27
N ASP A 76 8.78 -7.09 -5.73
CA ASP A 76 7.54 -7.84 -5.98
C ASP A 76 6.68 -7.93 -4.71
N ARG A 77 7.34 -8.07 -3.54
CA ARG A 77 6.67 -8.09 -2.23
C ARG A 77 5.89 -6.81 -1.97
N LEU A 78 6.47 -5.65 -2.33
CA LEU A 78 5.85 -4.36 -2.08
C LEU A 78 4.73 -4.07 -3.08
N LEU A 79 4.91 -4.47 -4.35
CA LEU A 79 3.84 -4.44 -5.36
C LEU A 79 2.65 -5.31 -4.94
N GLU A 80 2.90 -6.53 -4.46
CA GLU A 80 1.82 -7.42 -4.01
C GLU A 80 1.13 -6.92 -2.76
N ARG A 81 1.88 -6.31 -1.83
CA ARG A 81 1.29 -5.62 -0.68
C ARG A 81 0.41 -4.45 -1.12
N GLN A 82 0.86 -3.65 -2.08
CA GLN A 82 0.11 -2.52 -2.60
C GLN A 82 -1.18 -2.98 -3.28
N ARG A 83 -1.14 -3.96 -4.19
CA ARG A 83 -2.36 -4.51 -4.83
C ARG A 83 -3.40 -4.95 -3.81
N ARG A 84 -2.97 -5.63 -2.74
CA ARG A 84 -3.86 -6.02 -1.63
C ARG A 84 -4.42 -4.82 -0.87
N GLN A 85 -3.64 -3.76 -0.70
CA GLN A 85 -4.11 -2.53 -0.07
C GLN A 85 -5.11 -1.78 -0.96
N ASP A 86 -4.83 -1.66 -2.26
CA ASP A 86 -5.72 -0.99 -3.22
C ASP A 86 -7.06 -1.75 -3.33
N ALA A 87 -7.02 -3.08 -3.40
CA ALA A 87 -8.23 -3.93 -3.33
C ALA A 87 -8.96 -3.84 -1.97
N ALA A 88 -8.25 -3.49 -0.89
CA ALA A 88 -8.85 -3.24 0.41
C ALA A 88 -9.56 -1.87 0.46
N VAL A 89 -8.98 -0.83 -0.14
CA VAL A 89 -9.54 0.54 -0.16
C VAL A 89 -10.68 0.67 -1.17
N HIS A 90 -10.54 0.06 -2.34
CA HIS A 90 -11.51 0.08 -3.43
C HIS A 90 -12.03 -1.34 -3.71
N PRO A 91 -12.84 -1.92 -2.81
CA PRO A 91 -13.49 -3.19 -3.10
C PRO A 91 -14.39 -3.03 -4.32
N GLN A 92 -14.33 -3.98 -5.24
CA GLN A 92 -15.39 -4.14 -6.23
C GLN A 92 -16.61 -4.69 -5.50
N THR A 93 -17.61 -3.83 -5.29
CA THR A 93 -18.89 -4.21 -4.70
C THR A 93 -20.00 -4.18 -5.74
N ARG A 94 -20.98 -5.07 -5.59
CA ARG A 94 -22.28 -5.03 -6.27
C ARG A 94 -23.35 -4.45 -5.34
N ASP A 95 -24.51 -4.12 -5.90
CA ASP A 95 -25.66 -3.74 -5.08
C ASP A 95 -26.07 -4.92 -4.18
N TRP A 96 -26.27 -4.62 -2.91
CA TRP A 96 -26.62 -5.63 -1.92
C TRP A 96 -28.12 -5.95 -1.99
N THR A 97 -28.45 -7.21 -2.23
CA THR A 97 -29.84 -7.69 -2.39
C THR A 97 -30.45 -8.21 -1.08
N GLY A 98 -29.83 -7.96 0.07
CA GLY A 98 -30.21 -8.54 1.36
C GLY A 98 -29.58 -9.91 1.66
N ALA A 99 -28.87 -10.50 0.70
CA ALA A 99 -28.24 -11.83 0.83
C ALA A 99 -26.95 -11.77 1.67
N TRP A 100 -26.71 -12.80 2.49
CA TRP A 100 -25.49 -12.92 3.30
C TRP A 100 -24.68 -14.14 2.89
N GLU A 101 -23.36 -14.00 2.88
CA GLU A 101 -22.43 -15.12 2.82
C GLU A 101 -22.08 -15.54 4.25
N MET A 102 -22.16 -16.83 4.54
CA MET A 102 -21.85 -17.39 5.85
C MET A 102 -20.86 -18.54 5.72
N ALA A 103 -19.81 -18.52 6.55
CA ALA A 103 -18.88 -19.63 6.74
C ALA A 103 -19.06 -20.21 8.15
N VAL A 104 -19.37 -21.50 8.21
CA VAL A 104 -19.50 -22.26 9.47
C VAL A 104 -18.31 -23.19 9.60
N VAL A 105 -17.54 -23.04 10.67
CA VAL A 105 -16.34 -23.82 10.91
C VAL A 105 -16.70 -25.07 11.69
N THR A 106 -16.72 -26.22 11.01
CA THR A 106 -17.11 -27.50 11.61
C THR A 106 -15.94 -28.29 12.20
N ALA A 107 -14.70 -27.88 11.91
CA ALA A 107 -13.50 -28.57 12.40
C ALA A 107 -13.23 -28.29 13.90
N THR A 108 -13.25 -29.35 14.70
CA THR A 108 -12.93 -29.34 16.15
C THR A 108 -11.45 -29.64 16.41
N GLY A 109 -10.92 -29.23 17.57
CA GLY A 109 -9.58 -29.64 18.02
C GLY A 109 -8.39 -28.89 17.40
N ARG A 110 -8.61 -27.73 16.77
CA ARG A 110 -7.53 -26.96 16.11
C ARG A 110 -6.59 -26.33 17.12
N GLY A 111 -5.29 -26.49 16.86
CA GLY A 111 -4.23 -25.85 17.63
C GLY A 111 -4.33 -24.31 17.58
N PRO A 112 -3.77 -23.58 18.55
CA PRO A 112 -3.84 -22.11 18.61
C PRO A 112 -3.36 -21.42 17.32
N ALA A 113 -2.29 -21.91 16.70
CA ALA A 113 -1.73 -21.36 15.46
C ALA A 113 -2.69 -21.50 14.27
N GLU A 114 -3.35 -22.65 14.14
CA GLU A 114 -4.30 -22.89 13.06
C GLU A 114 -5.57 -22.06 13.23
N ARG A 115 -6.04 -21.88 14.47
CA ARG A 115 -7.16 -20.98 14.78
C ARG A 115 -6.82 -19.53 14.43
N ALA A 116 -5.62 -19.07 14.77
CA ALA A 116 -5.16 -17.73 14.40
C ALA A 116 -5.06 -17.56 12.87
N ALA A 117 -4.51 -18.56 12.17
CA ALA A 117 -4.40 -18.53 10.72
C ALA A 117 -5.78 -18.49 10.04
N LEU A 118 -6.75 -19.29 10.51
CA LEU A 118 -8.11 -19.22 9.97
C LEU A 118 -8.72 -17.84 10.19
N ARG A 119 -8.62 -17.30 11.40
CA ARG A 119 -9.16 -15.98 11.75
C ARG A 119 -8.58 -14.91 10.83
N THR A 120 -7.26 -14.90 10.61
CA THR A 120 -6.60 -13.99 9.67
C THR A 120 -7.16 -14.12 8.25
N ARG A 121 -7.39 -15.34 7.76
CA ARG A 121 -7.96 -15.58 6.43
C ARG A 121 -9.40 -15.08 6.31
N LEU A 122 -10.25 -15.37 7.29
CA LEU A 122 -11.66 -14.93 7.28
C LEU A 122 -11.78 -13.41 7.38
N THR A 123 -10.95 -12.76 8.21
CA THR A 123 -10.87 -11.30 8.27
C THR A 123 -10.36 -10.70 6.96
N ALA A 124 -9.39 -11.32 6.29
CA ALA A 124 -8.94 -10.86 4.97
C ALA A 124 -10.04 -10.95 3.91
N LEU A 125 -10.97 -11.90 4.04
CA LEU A 125 -12.18 -12.01 3.22
C LEU A 125 -13.33 -11.09 3.69
N ARG A 126 -13.09 -10.27 4.72
CA ARG A 126 -14.07 -9.35 5.33
C ARG A 126 -15.26 -10.02 5.99
N LEU A 127 -15.14 -11.29 6.39
CA LEU A 127 -16.14 -11.90 7.27
C LEU A 127 -15.89 -11.44 8.72
N ALA A 128 -16.98 -11.14 9.42
CA ALA A 128 -16.98 -10.90 10.85
C ALA A 128 -17.52 -12.13 11.59
N GLU A 129 -17.04 -12.36 12.81
CA GLU A 129 -17.53 -13.45 13.66
C GLU A 129 -18.82 -13.02 14.37
N LEU A 130 -19.91 -13.74 14.14
CA LEU A 130 -21.19 -13.52 14.85
C LEU A 130 -21.20 -14.19 16.21
N ARG A 131 -20.68 -15.41 16.23
CA ARG A 131 -20.53 -16.29 17.38
C ARG A 131 -19.43 -17.28 17.05
N GLU A 132 -18.95 -18.00 18.07
CA GLU A 132 -17.86 -18.96 17.91
C GLU A 132 -18.08 -19.87 16.68
N GLY A 133 -17.15 -19.79 15.73
CA GLY A 133 -17.14 -20.63 14.54
C GLY A 133 -18.15 -20.25 13.45
N VAL A 134 -18.92 -19.17 13.61
CA VAL A 134 -19.86 -18.66 12.58
C VAL A 134 -19.44 -17.27 12.14
N TRP A 135 -19.13 -17.15 10.86
CA TRP A 135 -18.60 -15.96 10.23
C TRP A 135 -19.52 -15.52 9.10
N LEU A 136 -19.76 -14.22 8.95
CA LEU A 136 -20.64 -13.69 7.90
C LEU A 136 -20.16 -12.36 7.33
N ARG A 137 -20.64 -12.05 6.13
CA ARG A 137 -20.56 -10.73 5.49
C ARG A 137 -21.76 -10.55 4.54
N PRO A 138 -22.15 -9.31 4.21
CA PRO A 138 -23.07 -9.08 3.11
C PRO A 138 -22.52 -9.70 1.81
N ALA A 139 -23.37 -10.31 1.01
CA ALA A 139 -23.00 -10.89 -0.28
C ALA A 139 -22.95 -9.79 -1.36
N ASN A 140 -22.08 -8.80 -1.18
CA ASN A 140 -21.92 -7.67 -2.08
C ASN A 140 -20.48 -7.48 -2.55
#